data_AF-A0A935Z1M7-F1
#
_entry.id   AF-A0A935Z1M7-F1
#
_cell.length_a   1.000
_cell.length_b   1.000
_cell.length_c   1.000
_cell.angle_alpha   90.00
_cell.angle_beta   90.00
_cell.angle_gamma   90.00
#
_symmetry.space_group_name_H-M   'P 1'
#
loop_
_entity.id
_entity.type
_entity.pdbx_description
1 polymer ?
#
loop_
_entity_poly.entity_id
_entity_poly.type
_entity_poly.pdbx_seq_one_letter_code
_entity_poly.pdbx_strand_id
1 'polypeptide(L)'
;MKKFALLLNYLMIGLFVLSIALFISFGHIVGIFLAFVAAIITFGLWKKSRWGYFAAAAFGLACFQLAKQGYQFQTLKREAMTLGILMIPIAIFLHEQLAKPKEIQDKTYPS
;
A
#
# COMPACT_ATOMS: atom_id res chain seq x y z
N MET A 1 -2.45 16.48 13.26
CA MET A 1 -2.70 15.10 12.77
C MET A 1 -2.91 14.99 11.25
N LYS A 2 -3.77 15.80 10.61
CA LYS A 2 -4.04 15.71 9.15
C LYS A 2 -2.79 15.83 8.25
N LYS A 3 -1.84 16.73 8.57
CA LYS A 3 -0.58 16.87 7.82
C LYS A 3 0.30 15.61 7.86
N PHE A 4 0.34 14.93 9.00
CA PHE A 4 1.06 13.67 9.18
C PHE A 4 0.43 12.54 8.37
N ALA A 5 -0.90 12.42 8.38
CA ALA A 5 -1.61 11.44 7.55
C ALA A 5 -1.39 11.68 6.04
N LEU A 6 -1.38 12.94 5.59
CA LEU A 6 -1.07 13.26 4.20
C LEU A 6 0.37 12.91 3.82
N LEU A 7 1.35 13.21 4.70
CA LEU A 7 2.74 12.83 4.50
C LEU A 7 2.88 11.31 4.36
N LEU A 8 2.25 10.56 5.26
CA LEU A 8 2.29 9.09 5.28
C LEU A 8 1.60 8.49 4.03
N ASN A 9 0.51 9.10 3.55
CA ASN A 9 -0.12 8.71 2.29
C ASN A 9 0.81 8.92 1.09
N TYR A 10 1.50 10.06 1.01
CA TYR A 10 2.49 10.30 -0.05
C TYR A 10 3.67 9.33 0.04
N LEU A 11 4.10 8.99 1.25
CA LEU A 11 5.17 8.00 1.47
C LEU A 11 4.73 6.61 0.99
N MET A 12 3.48 6.20 1.28
CA MET A 12 2.90 4.97 0.73
C MET A 12 2.82 5.00 -0.80
N ILE A 13 2.36 6.11 -1.40
CA ILE A 13 2.31 6.26 -2.86
C ILE A 13 3.72 6.14 -3.45
N GLY A 14 4.71 6.81 -2.87
CA GLY A 14 6.11 6.72 -3.30
C GLY A 14 6.64 5.29 -3.23
N LEU A 15 6.32 4.57 -2.15
CA LEU A 15 6.69 3.16 -1.99
C LEU A 15 6.06 2.27 -3.07
N PHE A 16 4.77 2.46 -3.39
CA PHE A 16 4.10 1.73 -4.46
C PHE A 16 4.69 2.05 -5.83
N VAL A 17 4.99 3.32 -6.12
CA VAL A 17 5.65 3.72 -7.38
C VAL A 17 7.03 3.08 -7.51
N LEU A 18 7.80 3.04 -6.42
CA LEU A 18 9.09 2.35 -6.40
C LEU A 18 8.91 0.84 -6.64
N SER A 19 7.91 0.22 -6.01
CA SER A 19 7.58 -1.20 -6.22
C SER A 19 7.17 -1.49 -7.67
N ILE A 20 6.41 -0.61 -8.33
CA ILE A 20 6.06 -0.74 -9.76
C ILE A 20 7.33 -0.76 -10.61
N ALA A 21 8.26 0.17 -10.38
CA ALA A 21 9.52 0.23 -11.11
C ALA A 21 10.36 -1.05 -10.89
N LEU A 22 10.45 -1.52 -9.64
CA LEU A 22 11.12 -2.79 -9.31
C LEU A 22 10.48 -3.96 -10.04
N PHE A 23 9.16 -4.12 -9.97
CA PHE A 23 8.44 -5.22 -10.61
C PHE A 23 8.56 -5.23 -12.14
N ILE A 24 8.56 -4.05 -12.78
CA ILE A 24 8.81 -3.93 -14.23
C ILE A 24 10.25 -4.32 -14.56
N SER A 25 11.22 -3.91 -13.72
CA SER A 25 12.64 -4.20 -13.95
C SER A 25 12.97 -5.69 -13.92
N PHE A 26 12.13 -6.55 -13.33
CA PHE A 26 12.30 -8.01 -13.36
C PHE A 26 12.01 -8.62 -14.74
N GLY A 27 11.35 -7.90 -15.66
CA GLY A 27 11.11 -8.37 -17.03
C GLY A 27 10.22 -9.62 -17.15
N HIS A 28 9.57 -10.05 -16.06
CA HIS A 28 8.73 -11.24 -16.01
C HIS A 28 7.24 -10.90 -16.03
N ILE A 29 6.43 -11.79 -16.62
CA ILE A 29 4.97 -11.61 -16.73
C ILE A 29 4.27 -11.42 -15.37
N VAL A 30 4.77 -12.12 -14.34
CA VAL A 30 4.28 -11.99 -12.95
C VAL A 30 4.60 -10.60 -12.41
N GLY A 31 5.81 -10.08 -12.65
CA GLY A 31 6.19 -8.73 -12.27
C GLY A 31 5.32 -7.67 -12.96
N ILE A 32 5.07 -7.82 -14.26
CA ILE A 32 4.18 -6.91 -15.01
C ILE A 32 2.76 -6.92 -14.44
N PHE A 33 2.23 -8.10 -14.09
CA PHE A 33 0.92 -8.22 -13.45
C PHE A 33 0.88 -7.54 -12.07
N LEU A 34 1.90 -7.78 -11.23
CA LEU A 34 2.02 -7.11 -9.92
C LEU A 34 2.17 -5.60 -10.04
N ALA A 35 2.93 -5.12 -11.03
CA ALA A 35 3.07 -3.71 -11.34
C ALA A 35 1.72 -3.08 -11.73
N PHE A 36 0.92 -3.78 -12.54
CA PHE A 36 -0.42 -3.32 -12.92
C PHE A 36 -1.36 -3.22 -11.72
N VAL A 37 -1.38 -4.24 -10.86
CA VAL A 37 -2.18 -4.22 -9.61
C VAL A 37 -1.71 -3.10 -8.68
N ALA A 38 -0.39 -2.94 -8.50
CA ALA A 38 0.20 -1.86 -7.72
C ALA A 38 -0.18 -0.48 -8.27
N ALA A 39 -0.25 -0.29 -9.60
CA ALA A 39 -0.67 0.96 -10.23
C ALA A 39 -2.14 1.29 -9.92
N ILE A 40 -3.05 0.30 -9.99
CA ILE A 40 -4.47 0.48 -9.62
C ILE A 40 -4.59 0.91 -8.15
N ILE A 41 -3.83 0.27 -7.26
CA ILE A 41 -3.83 0.60 -5.84
C ILE A 41 -3.29 2.01 -5.61
N THR A 42 -2.20 2.37 -6.27
CA THR A 42 -1.60 3.71 -6.22
C THR A 42 -2.63 4.78 -6.63
N PHE A 43 -3.40 4.52 -7.68
CA PHE A 43 -4.49 5.40 -8.10
C PHE A 43 -5.59 5.48 -7.03
N GLY A 44 -5.95 4.37 -6.39
CA GLY A 44 -6.88 4.33 -5.26
C GLY A 44 -6.42 5.14 -4.05
N LEU A 45 -5.12 5.09 -3.73
CA LEU A 45 -4.47 5.88 -2.68
C LEU A 45 -4.44 7.37 -3.04
N TRP A 46 -4.16 7.71 -4.30
CA TRP A 46 -4.22 9.09 -4.80
C TRP A 46 -5.61 9.69 -4.64
N LYS A 47 -6.64 8.93 -5.00
CA LYS A 47 -8.06 9.33 -4.81
C LYS A 47 -8.49 9.31 -3.34
N LYS A 48 -7.61 8.88 -2.42
CA LYS A 48 -7.89 8.74 -0.97
C LYS A 48 -9.13 7.89 -0.71
N SER A 49 -9.38 6.88 -1.55
CA SER A 49 -10.54 6.01 -1.44
C SER A 49 -10.35 4.96 -0.34
N ARG A 50 -11.40 4.69 0.44
CA ARG A 50 -11.42 3.60 1.43
C ARG A 50 -10.95 2.27 0.86
N TRP A 51 -11.40 1.95 -0.35
CA TRP A 51 -11.05 0.72 -1.05
C TRP A 51 -9.59 0.70 -1.51
N GLY A 52 -8.99 1.86 -1.78
CA GLY A 52 -7.58 1.96 -2.16
C GLY A 52 -6.65 1.60 -1.00
N TYR A 53 -6.95 2.08 0.21
CA TYR A 53 -6.19 1.71 1.41
C TYR A 53 -6.36 0.24 1.77
N PHE A 54 -7.58 -0.30 1.66
CA PHE A 54 -7.82 -1.73 1.90
C PHE A 54 -7.08 -2.61 0.88
N ALA A 55 -7.12 -2.24 -0.40
CA ALA A 55 -6.38 -2.93 -1.45
C ALA A 55 -4.87 -2.86 -1.21
N ALA A 56 -4.36 -1.74 -0.69
CA ALA A 56 -2.94 -1.62 -0.33
C ALA A 56 -2.54 -2.57 0.81
N ALA A 57 -3.38 -2.71 1.85
CA ALA A 57 -3.15 -3.69 2.92
C ALA A 57 -3.17 -5.14 2.37
N ALA A 58 -4.17 -5.47 1.54
CA ALA A 58 -4.28 -6.79 0.91
C ALA A 58 -3.07 -7.09 -0.01
N PHE A 59 -2.58 -6.09 -0.73
CA PHE A 59 -1.41 -6.22 -1.59
C PHE A 59 -0.11 -6.40 -0.79
N GLY A 60 0.04 -5.71 0.34
CA GLY A 60 1.14 -5.95 1.29
C GLY A 60 1.14 -7.40 1.81
N LEU A 61 -0.05 -7.93 2.14
CA LEU A 61 -0.21 -9.34 2.52
C LEU A 61 0.10 -10.30 1.36
N ALA A 62 -0.33 -9.98 0.13
CA ALA A 62 0.00 -10.78 -1.05
C ALA A 62 1.51 -10.82 -1.30
N CYS A 63 2.21 -9.69 -1.19
CA CYS A 63 3.67 -9.62 -1.28
C CYS A 63 4.34 -10.46 -0.19
N PHE A 64 3.81 -10.45 1.04
CA PHE A 64 4.29 -11.30 2.12
C PHE A 64 4.13 -12.79 1.81
N GLN A 65 2.99 -13.21 1.23
CA GLN A 65 2.75 -14.60 0.83
C GLN A 65 3.67 -15.03 -0.32
N LEU A 66 3.83 -14.18 -1.34
CA LEU A 66 4.75 -14.41 -2.46
C LEU A 66 6.20 -14.56 -1.98
N ALA A 67 6.63 -13.71 -1.05
CA ALA A 67 7.94 -13.81 -0.41
C ALA A 67 8.08 -15.13 0.36
N LYS A 68 7.07 -15.53 1.14
CA LYS A 68 7.07 -16.80 1.88
C LYS A 68 7.24 -18.01 0.97
N GLN A 69 6.48 -18.08 -0.12
CA GLN A 69 6.53 -19.18 -1.10
C GLN A 69 7.89 -19.26 -1.83
N GLY A 70 8.79 -18.29 -1.65
CA GLY A 70 10.15 -18.37 -2.18
C GLY A 70 10.23 -18.20 -3.70
N TYR A 71 9.17 -17.70 -4.32
CA TYR A 71 9.15 -17.35 -5.74
C TYR A 71 10.30 -16.38 -6.02
N GLN A 72 11.13 -16.64 -7.05
CA GLN A 72 12.27 -15.94 -7.72
C GLN A 72 12.96 -14.68 -7.12
N PHE A 73 12.60 -14.24 -5.92
CA PHE A 73 12.96 -13.00 -5.26
C PHE A 73 13.72 -13.29 -3.97
N GLN A 74 14.55 -14.34 -3.91
CA GLN A 74 15.26 -14.70 -2.67
C GLN A 74 16.06 -13.52 -2.09
N THR A 75 16.63 -12.68 -2.94
CA THR A 75 17.39 -11.48 -2.57
C THR A 75 16.51 -10.37 -1.98
N LEU A 76 15.28 -10.21 -2.47
CA LEU A 76 14.30 -9.21 -2.01
C LEU A 76 13.27 -9.76 -1.02
N LYS A 77 13.34 -11.05 -0.70
CA LYS A 77 12.38 -11.76 0.15
C LYS A 77 12.26 -11.10 1.52
N ARG A 78 13.38 -10.70 2.12
CA ARG A 78 13.40 -10.07 3.44
C ARG A 78 12.75 -8.68 3.41
N GLU A 79 13.12 -7.85 2.43
CA GLU A 79 12.58 -6.49 2.32
C GLU A 79 11.09 -6.48 1.97
N ALA A 80 10.66 -7.31 1.01
CA ALA A 80 9.24 -7.44 0.65
C ALA A 80 8.39 -7.96 1.83
N MET A 81 8.95 -8.86 2.65
CA MET A 81 8.27 -9.42 3.82
C MET A 81 8.13 -8.38 4.94
N THR A 82 9.20 -7.63 5.23
CA THR A 82 9.19 -6.59 6.27
C THR A 82 8.31 -5.40 5.85
N LEU A 83 8.43 -4.92 4.61
CA LEU A 83 7.61 -3.83 4.09
C LEU A 83 6.14 -4.22 3.95
N GLY A 84 5.85 -5.45 3.51
CA GLY A 84 4.50 -5.97 3.39
C GLY A 84 3.75 -6.02 4.72
N ILE A 85 4.41 -6.48 5.80
CA ILE A 85 3.83 -6.46 7.16
C ILE A 85 3.64 -5.03 7.65
N LEU A 86 4.64 -4.16 7.48
CA LEU A 86 4.58 -2.78 7.96
C LEU A 86 3.49 -1.96 7.25
N MET A 87 3.24 -2.26 5.97
CA MET A 87 2.21 -1.60 5.18
C MET A 87 0.79 -1.82 5.72
N ILE A 88 0.51 -2.95 6.35
CA ILE A 88 -0.85 -3.29 6.83
C ILE A 88 -1.34 -2.29 7.90
N PRO A 89 -0.66 -2.08 9.04
CA PRO A 89 -1.11 -1.13 10.04
C PRO A 89 -1.11 0.30 9.52
N ILE A 90 -0.17 0.67 8.64
CA ILE A 90 -0.11 2.01 8.01
C ILE A 90 -1.33 2.25 7.13
N ALA A 91 -1.69 1.28 6.28
CA ALA A 91 -2.84 1.37 5.39
C ALA A 91 -4.16 1.42 6.18
N ILE A 92 -4.29 0.64 7.25
CA ILE A 92 -5.47 0.69 8.14
C ILE A 92 -5.57 2.04 8.85
N PHE A 93 -4.46 2.57 9.35
CA PHE A 93 -4.44 3.90 9.97
C PHE A 93 -4.86 5.00 8.99
N LEU A 94 -4.35 4.96 7.75
CA LEU A 94 -4.73 5.91 6.70
C LEU A 94 -6.18 5.75 6.26
N HIS A 95 -6.70 4.51 6.22
CA HIS A 95 -8.10 4.25 5.98
C HIS A 95 -8.99 4.95 7.02
N GLU A 96 -8.67 4.84 8.31
CA GLU A 96 -9.46 5.49 9.35
C GLU A 96 -9.34 7.03 9.35
N GLN A 97 -8.15 7.56 9.09
CA GLN A 97 -7.89 9.01 9.18
C GLN A 97 -8.30 9.79 7.94
N LEU A 98 -8.17 9.21 6.74
CA LEU A 98 -8.40 9.91 5.47
C LEU A 98 -9.67 9.46 4.74
N ALA A 99 -10.16 8.25 5.00
CA ALA A 99 -11.33 7.71 4.29
C ALA A 99 -12.64 7.76 5.11
N LYS A 100 -12.61 8.17 6.39
CA LYS A 100 -13.84 8.39 7.16
C LYS A 100 -14.64 9.58 6.59
N PRO A 101 -15.95 9.42 6.35
CA PRO A 101 -16.84 10.53 6.00
C PRO A 101 -16.77 11.63 7.06
N LYS A 102 -16.75 12.90 6.60
CA LYS A 102 -16.58 14.10 7.43
C LYS A 102 -17.58 14.17 8.61
N GLU A 103 -18.79 13.64 8.41
CA GLU A 103 -19.88 13.57 9.40
C GLU A 103 -19.59 12.65 10.60
N ILE A 104 -18.80 11.59 10.41
CA ILE A 104 -18.40 10.67 11.49
C ILE A 104 -17.16 11.22 12.21
N GLN A 105 -16.25 11.91 11.50
CA GLN A 105 -15.08 12.53 12.12
C GLN A 105 -15.47 13.62 13.14
N ASP A 106 -16.45 14.45 12.80
CA ASP A 106 -16.92 15.55 13.65
C ASP A 106 -17.57 15.07 14.96
N LYS A 107 -18.29 13.94 14.91
CA LYS A 107 -18.88 13.30 16.10
C LYS A 107 -17.87 12.60 17.01
N THR A 108 -16.73 12.15 16.47
CA THR A 108 -15.78 11.32 17.24
C THR A 108 -14.64 12.14 17.87
N TYR A 109 -14.32 13.29 17.28
CA TYR A 109 -13.30 14.22 17.78
C TYR A 109 -13.79 15.67 17.63
N PRO A 110 -14.66 16.15 18.54
CA PRO A 110 -15.09 17.54 18.53
C PRO A 110 -13.86 18.42 18.81
N SER A 111 -13.64 19.40 17.94
CA SER A 111 -12.59 20.41 18.05
C SER A 111 -12.84 21.40 19.17
#